data_AF-A0A8T4E704-F1
#
_entry.id   AF-A0A8T4E704-F1
#
_cell.length_a   1.000
_cell.length_b   1.000
_cell.length_c   1.000
_cell.angle_alpha   90.00
_cell.angle_beta   90.00
_cell.angle_gamma   90.00
#
_symmetry.space_group_name_H-M   'P 1'
#
loop_
_entity.id
_entity.type
_entity.pdbx_description
1 polymer ?
#
loop_
_entity_poly.entity_id
_entity_poly.type
_entity_poly.pdbx_seq_one_letter_code
_entity_poly.pdbx_strand_id
1 'polypeptide(L)'
;MGVMKTAAVKGIIPSGNKVSELRSNLLRLITETSIVLDERFGSDGLQAIEEIFRRLGEEDAKAMKERLGFGNSLKDALDAWMVIGHIMGSKMEPTWVSEKRVEVSHSYCPQHEEFMKRGKLYCNQACLPYVGAIGEKIGLGVKMDVVRPADEKDTCIKALYVP
;
A
#
# COMPACT_ATOMS: atom_id res chain seq x y z
N MET A 1 18.11 1.10 -15.89
CA MET A 1 17.10 1.73 -15.00
C MET A 1 16.81 3.12 -15.52
N GLY A 2 15.55 3.48 -15.77
CA GLY A 2 15.17 4.85 -16.18
C GLY A 2 15.30 5.85 -15.02
N VAL A 3 15.62 7.10 -15.34
CA VAL A 3 15.80 8.18 -14.35
C VAL A 3 14.53 8.39 -13.51
N MET A 4 13.36 8.37 -14.14
CA MET A 4 12.06 8.57 -13.46
C MET A 4 11.73 7.46 -12.46
N LYS A 5 11.88 6.18 -12.86
CA LYS A 5 11.69 5.03 -11.95
C LYS A 5 12.60 5.16 -10.72
N THR A 6 13.87 5.47 -10.95
CA THR A 6 14.85 5.60 -9.86
C THR A 6 14.50 6.73 -8.89
N ALA A 7 14.08 7.89 -9.41
CA ALA A 7 13.68 9.03 -8.58
C ALA A 7 12.42 8.73 -7.75
N ALA A 8 11.42 8.07 -8.34
CA ALA A 8 10.20 7.66 -7.64
C ALA A 8 10.49 6.63 -6.54
N VAL A 9 11.25 5.57 -6.87
CA VAL A 9 11.61 4.52 -5.91
C VAL A 9 12.45 5.06 -4.77
N LYS A 10 13.34 6.03 -5.02
CA LYS A 10 14.15 6.66 -3.97
C LYS A 10 13.45 7.81 -3.23
N GLY A 11 12.22 8.16 -3.60
CA GLY A 11 11.49 9.27 -2.96
C GLY A 11 12.17 10.63 -3.11
N ILE A 12 12.95 10.85 -4.18
CA ILE A 12 13.79 12.05 -4.36
C ILE A 12 12.93 13.30 -4.66
N ILE A 13 11.65 13.13 -5.03
CA ILE A 13 10.73 14.26 -5.20
C ILE A 13 10.26 14.70 -3.79
N PRO A 14 10.69 15.88 -3.29
CA PRO A 14 10.38 16.28 -1.93
C PRO A 14 8.89 16.53 -1.76
N SER A 15 8.33 16.05 -0.66
CA SER A 15 6.96 16.39 -0.26
C SER A 15 6.92 17.82 0.26
N GLY A 16 6.73 18.82 -0.61
CA GLY A 16 6.41 20.18 -0.13
C GLY A 16 5.07 20.22 0.61
N ASN A 17 4.76 21.32 1.31
CA ASN A 17 3.53 21.44 2.14
C ASN A 17 2.25 21.01 1.41
N LYS A 18 2.11 21.34 0.11
CA LYS A 18 0.94 20.95 -0.71
C LYS A 18 0.76 19.42 -0.82
N VAL A 19 1.86 18.67 -0.92
CA VAL A 19 1.81 17.19 -0.99
C VAL A 19 1.42 16.61 0.36
N SER A 20 1.90 17.20 1.47
CA SER A 20 1.50 16.75 2.80
C SER A 20 0.00 16.96 3.07
N GLU A 21 -0.56 18.09 2.62
CA GLU A 21 -2.00 18.36 2.74
C GLU A 21 -2.84 17.40 1.88
N LEU A 22 -2.42 17.13 0.63
CA LEU A 22 -3.11 16.16 -0.23
C LEU A 22 -3.06 14.75 0.36
N ARG A 23 -1.91 14.35 0.90
CA ARG A 23 -1.75 13.07 1.60
C ARG A 23 -2.69 12.99 2.80
N SER A 24 -2.69 14.00 3.67
CA SER A 24 -3.58 14.06 4.84
C SER A 24 -5.05 13.92 4.44
N ASN A 25 -5.49 14.65 3.42
CA ASN A 25 -6.86 14.56 2.91
C ASN A 25 -7.19 13.17 2.35
N LEU A 26 -6.23 12.52 1.66
CA LEU A 26 -6.41 11.16 1.16
C LEU A 26 -6.54 10.14 2.30
N LEU A 27 -5.67 10.22 3.31
CA LEU A 27 -5.73 9.34 4.50
C LEU A 27 -7.08 9.48 5.22
N ARG A 28 -7.56 10.71 5.36
CA ARG A 28 -8.87 11.00 5.95
C ARG A 28 -10.01 10.44 5.09
N LEU A 29 -9.94 10.60 3.76
CA LEU A 29 -10.94 10.06 2.85
C LEU A 29 -11.03 8.54 2.97
N ILE A 30 -9.90 7.83 2.92
CA ILE A 30 -9.84 6.37 3.08
C ILE A 30 -10.50 5.95 4.40
N THR A 31 -10.20 6.68 5.48
CA THR A 31 -10.73 6.43 6.82
C THR A 31 -12.24 6.64 6.91
N GLU A 32 -12.72 7.82 6.53
CA GLU A 32 -14.14 8.17 6.65
C GLU A 32 -15.01 7.35 5.69
N THR A 33 -14.54 7.05 4.48
CA THR A 33 -15.25 6.13 3.58
C THR A 33 -15.37 4.73 4.19
N SER A 34 -14.30 4.23 4.81
CA SER A 34 -14.33 2.92 5.45
C SER A 34 -15.30 2.87 6.62
N ILE A 35 -15.29 3.90 7.46
CA ILE A 35 -16.22 4.05 8.60
C ILE A 35 -17.66 4.10 8.13
N VAL A 36 -17.97 4.99 7.18
CA VAL A 36 -19.37 5.17 6.72
C VAL A 36 -19.92 3.89 6.10
N LEU A 37 -19.11 3.15 5.33
CA LEU A 37 -19.55 1.90 4.72
C LEU A 37 -19.77 0.80 5.76
N ASP A 38 -18.85 0.67 6.72
CA ASP A 38 -18.98 -0.29 7.82
C ASP A 38 -20.19 0.01 8.72
N GLU A 39 -20.37 1.27 9.14
CA GLU A 39 -21.48 1.66 10.02
C GLU A 39 -22.85 1.47 9.37
N ARG A 40 -22.97 1.74 8.05
CA ARG A 40 -24.25 1.67 7.35
C ARG A 40 -24.60 0.28 6.84
N PHE A 41 -23.60 -0.51 6.45
CA PHE A 41 -23.80 -1.76 5.72
C PHE A 41 -23.09 -2.97 6.34
N GLY A 42 -22.35 -2.79 7.44
CA GLY A 42 -21.67 -3.87 8.16
C GLY A 42 -20.74 -4.68 7.25
N SER A 43 -20.90 -6.01 7.28
CA SER A 43 -20.15 -6.97 6.43
C SER A 43 -20.15 -6.58 4.95
N ASP A 44 -21.30 -6.20 4.39
CA ASP A 44 -21.41 -5.87 2.96
C ASP A 44 -20.66 -4.57 2.66
N GLY A 45 -20.64 -3.64 3.62
CA GLY A 45 -19.82 -2.44 3.58
C GLY A 45 -18.32 -2.77 3.56
N LEU A 46 -17.87 -3.69 4.43
CA LEU A 46 -16.48 -4.14 4.48
C LEU A 46 -16.03 -4.79 3.17
N GLN A 47 -16.88 -5.64 2.56
CA GLN A 47 -16.62 -6.24 1.25
C GLN A 47 -16.58 -5.19 0.14
N ALA A 48 -17.43 -4.17 0.20
CA ALA A 48 -17.41 -3.06 -0.74
C ALA A 48 -16.10 -2.25 -0.63
N ILE A 49 -15.59 -2.02 0.59
CA ILE A 49 -14.27 -1.39 0.80
C ILE A 49 -13.18 -2.23 0.14
N GLU A 50 -13.14 -3.53 0.41
CA GLU A 50 -12.17 -4.46 -0.18
C GLU A 50 -12.17 -4.38 -1.71
N GLU A 51 -13.34 -4.41 -2.31
CA GLU A 51 -13.50 -4.36 -3.76
C GLU A 51 -13.07 -3.01 -4.36
N ILE A 52 -13.44 -1.88 -3.72
CA ILE A 52 -13.03 -0.54 -4.16
C ILE A 52 -11.50 -0.45 -4.18
N PHE A 53 -10.85 -0.80 -3.07
CA PHE A 53 -9.42 -0.66 -2.94
C PHE A 53 -8.64 -1.66 -3.81
N ARG A 54 -9.16 -2.87 -3.98
CA ARG A 54 -8.61 -3.82 -4.95
C ARG A 54 -8.61 -3.23 -6.36
N ARG A 55 -9.74 -2.71 -6.84
CA ARG A 55 -9.86 -2.11 -8.19
C ARG A 55 -8.91 -0.93 -8.38
N LEU A 56 -8.85 -0.02 -7.41
CA LEU A 56 -7.92 1.11 -7.44
C LEU A 56 -6.46 0.64 -7.54
N GLY A 57 -6.09 -0.40 -6.78
CA GLY A 57 -4.74 -0.97 -6.84
C GLY A 57 -4.42 -1.61 -8.19
N GLU A 58 -5.39 -2.26 -8.83
CA GLU A 58 -5.23 -2.80 -10.19
C GLU A 58 -5.03 -1.70 -11.25
N GLU A 59 -5.78 -0.61 -11.15
CA GLU A 59 -5.65 0.55 -12.04
C GLU A 59 -4.30 1.26 -11.86
N ASP A 60 -3.90 1.49 -10.61
CA ASP A 60 -2.62 2.11 -10.29
C ASP A 60 -1.45 1.24 -10.73
N ALA A 61 -1.51 -0.08 -10.56
CA ALA A 61 -0.50 -0.99 -11.08
C ALA A 61 -0.29 -0.85 -12.59
N LYS A 62 -1.40 -0.77 -13.34
CA LYS A 62 -1.37 -0.56 -14.79
C LYS A 62 -0.74 0.78 -15.13
N ALA A 63 -1.20 1.86 -14.49
CA ALA A 63 -0.66 3.19 -14.71
C ALA A 63 0.84 3.29 -14.36
N MET A 64 1.27 2.64 -13.28
CA MET A 64 2.67 2.58 -12.86
C MET A 64 3.52 1.83 -13.89
N LYS A 65 3.06 0.70 -14.42
CA LYS A 65 3.75 -0.01 -15.51
C LYS A 65 3.94 0.87 -16.74
N GLU A 66 2.88 1.54 -17.17
CA GLU A 66 2.90 2.42 -18.35
C GLU A 66 3.82 3.64 -18.14
N ARG A 67 3.75 4.30 -16.98
CA ARG A 67 4.42 5.59 -16.73
C ARG A 67 5.85 5.44 -16.23
N LEU A 68 6.12 4.42 -15.42
CA LEU A 68 7.40 4.22 -14.75
C LEU A 68 8.22 3.07 -15.35
N GLY A 69 7.64 2.30 -16.27
CA GLY A 69 8.32 1.22 -16.97
C GLY A 69 8.71 0.07 -16.03
N PHE A 70 7.85 -0.26 -15.06
CA PHE A 70 8.05 -1.45 -14.24
C PHE A 70 7.98 -2.72 -15.10
N GLY A 71 8.90 -3.65 -14.83
CA GLY A 71 8.89 -4.98 -15.42
C GLY A 71 7.86 -5.89 -14.74
N ASN A 72 8.19 -7.17 -14.67
CA ASN A 72 7.32 -8.22 -14.13
C ASN A 72 7.98 -9.04 -13.01
N SER A 73 9.05 -8.54 -12.37
CA SER A 73 9.76 -9.28 -11.32
C SER A 73 9.21 -9.02 -9.91
N LEU A 74 9.57 -9.87 -8.96
CA LEU A 74 9.35 -9.63 -7.52
C LEU A 74 9.97 -8.31 -7.06
N LYS A 75 11.14 -7.94 -7.61
CA LYS A 75 11.79 -6.67 -7.35
C LYS A 75 11.01 -5.49 -7.92
N ASP A 76 10.41 -5.60 -9.10
CA ASP A 76 9.54 -4.56 -9.65
C ASP A 76 8.28 -4.36 -8.79
N ALA A 77 7.69 -5.45 -8.30
CA ALA A 77 6.56 -5.38 -7.37
C ALA A 77 6.94 -4.67 -6.07
N LEU A 78 8.10 -5.00 -5.49
CA LEU A 78 8.63 -4.31 -4.31
C LEU A 78 8.90 -2.83 -4.59
N ASP A 79 9.60 -2.51 -5.69
CA ASP A 79 9.92 -1.13 -6.05
C ASP A 79 8.65 -0.27 -6.19
N ALA A 80 7.62 -0.81 -6.82
CA ALA A 80 6.34 -0.14 -6.93
C ALA A 80 5.67 0.09 -5.57
N TRP A 81 5.77 -0.90 -4.67
CA TRP A 81 5.24 -0.74 -3.33
C TRP A 81 5.97 0.36 -2.55
N MET A 82 7.29 0.45 -2.70
CA MET A 82 8.09 1.54 -2.12
C MET A 82 7.66 2.91 -2.67
N VAL A 83 7.32 3.02 -3.96
CA VAL A 83 6.77 4.27 -4.53
C VAL A 83 5.47 4.67 -3.84
N ILE A 84 4.53 3.73 -3.67
CA ILE A 84 3.28 3.99 -2.95
C ILE A 84 3.55 4.37 -1.49
N GLY A 85 4.47 3.67 -0.82
CA GLY A 85 4.92 4.00 0.53
C GLY A 85 5.35 5.46 0.65
N HIS A 86 6.20 5.93 -0.26
CA HIS A 86 6.67 7.32 -0.30
C HIS A 86 5.53 8.33 -0.57
N ILE A 87 4.62 8.02 -1.50
CA ILE A 87 3.45 8.87 -1.77
C ILE A 87 2.60 9.00 -0.49
N MET A 88 2.34 7.88 0.17
CA MET A 88 1.54 7.80 1.40
C MET A 88 2.29 8.23 2.65
N GLY A 89 3.59 8.56 2.55
CA GLY A 89 4.42 8.99 3.68
C GLY A 89 4.77 7.89 4.68
N SER A 90 4.65 6.62 4.28
CA SER A 90 5.04 5.48 5.11
C SER A 90 6.56 5.30 5.11
N LYS A 91 7.11 4.84 6.24
CA LYS A 91 8.49 4.33 6.28
C LYS A 91 8.43 2.81 6.19
N MET A 92 9.06 2.29 5.15
CA MET A 92 9.02 0.87 4.79
C MET A 92 10.44 0.33 4.70
N GLU A 93 10.69 -0.79 5.36
CA GLU A 93 12.00 -1.41 5.48
C GLU A 93 11.94 -2.83 4.89
N PRO A 94 12.35 -3.00 3.62
CA PRO A 94 12.36 -4.30 2.99
C PRO A 94 13.56 -5.14 3.43
N THR A 95 13.32 -6.39 3.79
CA THR A 95 14.31 -7.41 4.13
C THR A 95 14.11 -8.62 3.22
N TRP A 96 15.10 -8.93 2.40
CA TRP A 96 15.10 -10.12 1.56
C TRP A 96 15.39 -11.35 2.42
N VAL A 97 14.39 -12.18 2.64
CA VAL A 97 14.53 -13.43 3.41
C VAL A 97 14.93 -14.61 2.51
N SER A 98 14.66 -14.50 1.20
CA SER A 98 15.19 -15.39 0.16
C SER A 98 15.10 -14.72 -1.22
N GLU A 99 15.60 -15.36 -2.27
CA GLU A 99 15.42 -14.85 -3.65
C GLU A 99 13.94 -14.76 -4.08
N LYS A 100 13.07 -15.56 -3.45
CA LYS A 100 11.65 -15.64 -3.77
C LYS A 100 10.76 -14.91 -2.77
N ARG A 101 11.30 -14.26 -1.75
CA ARG A 101 10.50 -13.61 -0.69
C ARG A 101 11.21 -12.40 -0.11
N VAL A 102 10.46 -11.30 -0.03
CA VAL A 102 10.84 -10.08 0.68
C VAL A 102 9.77 -9.73 1.70
N GLU A 103 10.19 -9.48 2.93
CA GLU A 103 9.33 -8.99 4.01
C GLU A 103 9.53 -7.49 4.16
N VAL A 104 8.44 -6.75 4.39
CA VAL A 104 8.46 -5.29 4.46
C VAL A 104 7.84 -4.87 5.78
N SER A 105 8.71 -4.42 6.68
CA SER A 105 8.31 -3.83 7.95
C SER A 105 7.88 -2.38 7.73
N HIS A 106 6.71 -2.00 8.23
CA HIS A 106 6.29 -0.60 8.21
C HIS A 106 6.73 0.07 9.51
N SER A 107 7.96 0.58 9.61
CA SER A 107 8.39 1.28 10.84
C SER A 107 7.56 2.54 11.14
N TYR A 108 6.84 3.06 10.14
CA TYR A 108 5.83 4.11 10.31
C TYR A 108 4.73 4.01 9.24
N CYS A 109 3.46 4.15 9.65
CA CYS A 109 2.31 4.12 8.74
C CYS A 109 1.28 5.22 9.10
N PRO A 110 1.22 6.33 8.33
CA PRO A 110 0.24 7.40 8.56
C PRO A 110 -1.23 6.94 8.52
N GLN A 111 -1.54 5.96 7.68
CA GLN A 111 -2.89 5.41 7.58
C GLN A 111 -3.32 4.67 8.84
N HIS A 112 -2.38 3.99 9.50
CA HIS A 112 -2.62 3.35 10.79
C HIS A 112 -2.93 4.39 11.86
N GLU A 113 -2.15 5.47 11.94
CA GLU A 113 -2.43 6.57 12.88
C GLU A 113 -3.81 7.19 12.65
N GLU A 114 -4.21 7.41 11.38
CA GLU A 114 -5.52 7.97 11.06
C GLU A 114 -6.67 7.04 11.45
N PHE A 115 -6.52 5.73 11.22
CA PHE A 115 -7.48 4.73 11.71
C PHE A 115 -7.57 4.70 13.24
N MET A 116 -6.43 4.78 13.93
CA MET A 116 -6.37 4.77 15.39
C MET A 116 -7.08 5.98 16.02
N LYS A 117 -7.04 7.16 15.39
CA LYS A 117 -7.82 8.33 15.84
C LYS A 117 -9.34 8.06 15.88
N ARG A 118 -9.80 7.09 15.10
CA ARG A 118 -11.22 6.69 14.99
C ARG A 118 -11.54 5.38 15.73
N GLY A 119 -10.53 4.75 16.35
CA GLY A 119 -10.70 3.56 17.19
C GLY A 119 -10.95 2.25 16.44
N LYS A 120 -10.76 2.19 15.12
CA LYS A 120 -10.92 0.95 14.35
C LYS A 120 -9.96 0.89 13.15
N LEU A 121 -9.29 -0.25 13.02
CA LEU A 121 -8.39 -0.53 11.90
C LEU A 121 -9.14 -1.14 10.72
N TYR A 122 -8.93 -0.57 9.53
CA TYR A 122 -9.43 -1.12 8.26
C TYR A 122 -8.28 -1.61 7.37
N CYS A 123 -7.16 -2.02 7.97
CA CYS A 123 -5.97 -2.43 7.22
C CYS A 123 -6.25 -3.64 6.30
N ASN A 124 -7.09 -4.59 6.73
CA ASN A 124 -7.43 -5.76 5.93
C ASN A 124 -8.43 -5.44 4.81
N GLN A 125 -9.25 -4.41 5.00
CA GLN A 125 -10.29 -4.03 4.05
C GLN A 125 -9.82 -2.99 3.03
N ALA A 126 -8.98 -2.04 3.45
CA ALA A 126 -8.56 -0.93 2.59
C ALA A 126 -7.09 -1.06 2.15
N CYS A 127 -6.17 -1.15 3.11
CA CYS A 127 -4.73 -1.13 2.80
C CYS A 127 -4.30 -2.40 2.06
N LEU A 128 -4.60 -3.57 2.61
CA LEU A 128 -4.15 -4.87 2.09
C LEU A 128 -4.68 -5.13 0.68
N PRO A 129 -5.96 -4.92 0.35
CA PRO A 129 -6.46 -5.18 -1.00
C PRO A 129 -5.86 -4.24 -2.03
N TYR A 130 -5.65 -2.96 -1.67
CA TYR A 130 -4.97 -2.00 -2.54
C TYR A 130 -3.54 -2.38 -2.84
N VAL A 131 -2.71 -2.57 -1.80
CA VAL A 131 -1.28 -2.83 -1.98
C VAL A 131 -1.00 -4.24 -2.49
N GLY A 132 -1.86 -5.21 -2.14
CA GLY A 132 -1.85 -6.56 -2.69
C GLY A 132 -2.10 -6.52 -4.19
N ALA A 133 -3.16 -5.84 -4.63
CA ALA A 133 -3.45 -5.68 -6.06
C ALA A 133 -2.27 -5.03 -6.81
N ILE A 134 -1.61 -4.02 -6.23
CA ILE A 134 -0.44 -3.40 -6.86
C ILE A 134 0.71 -4.39 -7.02
N GLY A 135 1.11 -5.06 -5.93
CA GLY A 135 2.22 -6.01 -5.97
C GLY A 135 1.97 -7.17 -6.94
N GLU A 136 0.78 -7.77 -6.88
CA GLU A 136 0.40 -8.94 -7.69
C GLU A 136 0.17 -8.63 -9.16
N LYS A 137 -0.26 -7.40 -9.51
CA LYS A 137 -0.41 -7.00 -10.92
C LYS A 137 0.88 -6.50 -11.54
N ILE A 138 1.84 -6.05 -10.74
CA ILE A 138 3.15 -5.65 -11.24
C ILE A 138 4.03 -6.87 -11.48
N GLY A 139 4.25 -7.71 -10.47
CA GLY A 139 5.09 -8.89 -10.60
C GLY A 139 4.33 -10.11 -11.13
N LEU A 140 4.88 -10.81 -12.13
CA LEU A 140 4.28 -12.04 -12.64
C LEU A 140 4.39 -13.16 -11.59
N GLY A 141 3.24 -13.71 -11.20
CA GLY A 141 3.18 -14.79 -10.20
C GLY A 141 3.52 -14.34 -8.78
N VAL A 142 3.67 -13.04 -8.54
CA VAL A 142 3.88 -12.51 -7.19
C VAL A 142 2.58 -12.60 -6.40
N LYS A 143 2.71 -12.91 -5.11
CA LYS A 143 1.64 -12.97 -4.11
C LYS A 143 2.00 -12.14 -2.89
N MET A 144 0.97 -11.65 -2.22
CA MET A 144 1.12 -10.95 -0.95
C MET A 144 0.67 -11.81 0.23
N ASP A 145 1.38 -11.68 1.35
CA ASP A 145 1.10 -12.33 2.62
C ASP A 145 1.20 -11.33 3.78
N VAL A 146 0.47 -11.59 4.87
CA VAL A 146 0.51 -10.78 6.10
C VAL A 146 1.30 -11.56 7.13
N VAL A 147 2.57 -11.20 7.29
CA VAL A 147 3.46 -11.82 8.29
C VAL A 147 3.02 -11.46 9.71
N ARG A 148 2.64 -10.19 9.90
CA ARG A 148 2.07 -9.68 11.15
C ARG A 148 1.03 -8.60 10.84
N PRO A 149 -0.23 -8.77 11.26
CA PRO A 149 -1.23 -7.71 11.10
C PRO A 149 -0.87 -6.50 11.97
N ALA A 150 -1.41 -5.33 11.62
CA ALA A 150 -1.34 -4.18 12.50
C ALA A 150 -2.34 -4.35 13.65
N ASP A 151 -2.02 -3.80 14.81
CA ASP A 151 -2.89 -3.71 15.98
C ASP A 151 -2.79 -2.31 16.61
N GLU A 152 -3.32 -2.12 17.81
CA GLU A 152 -3.32 -0.81 18.48
C GLU A 152 -1.93 -0.26 18.80
N LYS A 153 -0.92 -1.14 18.90
CA LYS A 153 0.44 -0.80 19.34
C LYS A 153 1.41 -0.77 18.18
N ASP A 154 1.24 -1.70 17.24
CA ASP A 154 2.21 -1.97 16.20
C ASP A 154 1.58 -1.92 14.80
N THR A 155 2.32 -1.33 13.87
CA THR A 155 2.03 -1.37 12.43
C THR A 155 2.24 -2.78 11.86
N CYS A 156 1.83 -3.04 10.62
CA CYS A 156 1.94 -4.37 10.02
C CYS A 156 3.33 -4.71 9.46
N ILE A 157 3.61 -6.01 9.38
CA ILE A 157 4.65 -6.59 8.52
C ILE A 157 3.95 -7.42 7.44
N LYS A 158 4.31 -7.19 6.18
CA LYS A 158 3.75 -7.91 5.04
C LYS A 158 4.87 -8.45 4.16
N ALA A 159 4.59 -9.46 3.36
CA ALA A 159 5.56 -10.05 2.45
C ALA A 159 5.06 -10.06 1.01
N LEU A 160 5.98 -9.88 0.08
CA LEU A 160 5.78 -10.24 -1.32
C LEU A 160 6.61 -11.49 -1.61
N TYR A 161 6.04 -12.46 -2.30
CA TYR A 161 6.72 -13.70 -2.63
C TYR A 161 6.29 -14.28 -3.97
N VAL A 162 7.12 -15.16 -4.52
CA VAL A 162 6.79 -16.00 -5.68
C VAL A 162 6.70 -17.45 -5.17
N PRO A 163 5.56 -18.13 -5.36
CA PRO A 163 5.39 -19.53 -4.95
C PRO A 163 6.43 -20.52 -5.52
#